data_AF-A0A212CA67-F1
#
_entry.id   AF-A0A212CA67-F1
#
_cell.length_a   1.000
_cell.length_b   1.000
_cell.length_c   1.000
_cell.angle_alpha   90.00
_cell.angle_beta   90.00
_cell.angle_gamma   90.00
#
_symmetry.space_group_name_H-M   'P 1'
#
loop_
_entity.id
_entity.type
_entity.pdbx_description
1 polymer ?
#
loop_
_entity_poly.entity_id
_entity_poly.type
_entity_poly.pdbx_seq_one_letter_code
_entity_poly.pdbx_strand_id
1 'polypeptide(L)' 'MKDAIIAKLANQAADYFGDAFKQCQYKDTLPKEVFPVLAAKHCIMQAYAEYHQSILAKQQKKFGEEIARL' A
#
# COMPACT_ATOMS: atom_id res chain seq x y z
N MET A 1 -8.52 8.71 -13.12
CA MET A 1 -9.14 9.07 -11.82
C MET A 1 -8.21 10.02 -11.08
N LYS A 2 -8.70 10.81 -10.11
CA LYS A 2 -7.83 11.71 -9.33
C LYS A 2 -6.85 10.90 -8.47
N ASP A 3 -5.57 11.31 -8.40
CA ASP A 3 -4.55 10.63 -7.57
C ASP A 3 -4.97 10.48 -6.11
N ALA A 4 -5.69 11.47 -5.57
CA ALA A 4 -6.26 11.41 -4.22
C ALA A 4 -7.23 10.22 -4.00
N ILE A 5 -7.92 9.76 -5.06
CA ILE A 5 -8.80 8.58 -4.98
C ILE A 5 -7.95 7.31 -5.10
N ILE A 6 -6.98 7.29 -6.02
CA ILE A 6 -6.12 6.13 -6.24
C ILE A 6 -5.30 5.82 -4.98
N ALA A 7 -4.73 6.86 -4.34
CA ALA A 7 -4.02 6.73 -3.07
C ALA A 7 -4.88 6.09 -1.97
N LYS A 8 -6.13 6.52 -1.82
CA LYS A 8 -7.06 5.95 -0.83
C LYS A 8 -7.45 4.51 -1.12
N LEU A 9 -7.68 4.17 -2.39
CA LEU A 9 -7.99 2.81 -2.81
C LEU A 9 -6.80 1.87 -2.58
N ALA A 10 -5.59 2.31 -2.93
CA ALA A 10 -4.37 1.56 -2.70
C ALA A 10 -4.10 1.37 -1.20
N ASN A 11 -4.30 2.42 -0.40
CA ASN A 11 -4.14 2.34 1.05
C ASN A 11 -5.13 1.35 1.69
N GLN A 12 -6.40 1.37 1.25
CA GLN A 12 -7.39 0.40 1.72
C GLN A 12 -7.02 -1.04 1.32
N ALA A 13 -6.48 -1.25 0.12
CA ALA A 13 -6.00 -2.55 -0.31
C ALA A 13 -4.79 -3.01 0.52
N ALA A 14 -3.87 -2.09 0.85
CA ALA A 14 -2.74 -2.38 1.73
C ALA A 14 -3.19 -2.85 3.12
N ASP A 15 -4.20 -2.20 3.71
CA ASP A 15 -4.76 -2.60 5.01
C ASP A 15 -5.35 -4.03 4.94
N TYR A 16 -6.12 -4.33 3.90
CA TYR A 16 -6.67 -5.68 3.70
C TYR A 16 -5.60 -6.75 3.51
N PHE A 17 -4.56 -6.48 2.70
CA PHE A 17 -3.45 -7.41 2.54
C PHE A 17 -2.64 -7.57 3.82
N GLY A 18 -2.45 -6.51 4.60
CA GLY A 18 -1.73 -6.54 5.86
C GLY A 18 -2.46 -7.36 6.92
N ASP A 19 -3.78 -7.23 7.02
CA ASP A 19 -4.58 -8.02 7.95
C ASP A 19 -4.68 -9.49 7.53
N ALA A 20 -4.82 -9.77 6.22
CA ALA A 20 -4.74 -11.13 5.71
C ALA A 20 -3.36 -11.77 5.99
N PHE A 21 -2.27 -11.01 5.81
CA PHE A 21 -0.92 -11.45 6.12
C PHE A 21 -0.76 -11.81 7.61
N LYS A 22 -1.22 -10.95 8.53
CA LYS A 22 -1.19 -11.22 9.99
C LYS A 22 -1.97 -12.49 10.36
N GLN A 23 -3.13 -12.72 9.74
CA GLN A 23 -3.93 -13.92 10.01
C GLN A 23 -3.23 -15.20 9.51
N CYS A 24 -2.51 -15.12 8.39
CA CYS A 24 -1.76 -16.24 7.82
C CYS A 24 -0.44 -16.51 8.56
N GLN A 25 0.10 -15.55 9.32
CA GLN A 25 1.37 -15.70 10.05
C GLN A 25 1.34 -16.82 11.09
N TYR A 26 0.19 -17.09 11.70
CA TYR A 26 0.03 -18.07 12.77
C TYR A 26 -0.69 -19.35 12.33
N LYS A 27 -1.04 -19.47 11.04
CA LYS A 27 -1.82 -20.59 10.49
C LYS A 27 -1.24 -21.02 9.13
N ASP A 28 -0.53 -22.16 9.12
CA ASP A 28 -0.03 -22.80 7.90
C ASP A 28 -1.12 -23.67 7.22
N THR A 29 -2.30 -23.08 6.99
CA THR A 29 -3.46 -23.77 6.40
C THR A 29 -3.61 -23.51 4.90
N LEU A 30 -2.79 -22.63 4.34
CA LEU A 30 -2.83 -22.19 2.95
C LEU A 30 -1.57 -22.65 2.19
N PRO A 31 -1.59 -22.65 0.86
CA PRO A 31 -0.38 -22.91 0.07
C PRO A 31 0.77 -21.98 0.45
N LYS A 32 2.00 -22.52 0.50
CA LYS A 32 3.22 -21.81 0.95
C LYS A 32 3.53 -20.51 0.21
N GLU A 33 3.03 -20.39 -1.02
CA GLU A 33 3.15 -19.20 -1.87
C GLU A 33 2.24 -18.05 -1.45
N VAL A 34 1.14 -18.30 -0.74
CA VAL A 34 0.17 -17.28 -0.37
C VAL A 34 0.76 -16.29 0.62
N PHE A 35 1.50 -16.77 1.62
CA PHE A 35 2.11 -15.93 2.65
C PHE A 35 3.08 -14.87 2.07
N PRO A 36 4.10 -15.22 1.26
CA PRO A 36 4.98 -14.23 0.65
C PRO A 36 4.26 -13.33 -0.36
N VAL A 37 3.23 -13.83 -1.05
CA VAL A 37 2.42 -13.00 -1.97
C VAL A 37 1.62 -11.95 -1.21
N LEU A 38 1.03 -12.28 -0.06
CA LEU A 38 0.31 -11.32 0.79
C LEU A 38 1.27 -10.25 1.32
N ALA A 39 2.45 -10.65 1.79
CA ALA A 39 3.50 -9.72 2.24
C ALA A 39 3.91 -8.75 1.12
N ALA A 40 4.21 -9.28 -0.07
CA ALA A 40 4.61 -8.47 -1.21
C ALA A 40 3.48 -7.51 -1.65
N LYS A 41 2.24 -7.99 -1.75
CA LYS A 41 1.09 -7.16 -2.13
C LYS A 41 0.81 -6.06 -1.11
N HIS A 42 0.95 -6.34 0.19
CA HIS A 42 0.83 -5.33 1.23
C HIS A 42 1.82 -4.18 0.98
N CYS A 43 3.11 -4.48 0.84
CA CYS A 43 4.14 -3.46 0.63
C CYS A 43 3.98 -2.72 -0.71
N ILE A 44 3.65 -3.42 -1.79
CA ILE A 44 3.42 -2.79 -3.12
C ILE A 44 2.23 -1.83 -3.06
N MET A 45 1.14 -2.20 -2.38
CA MET A 45 -0.04 -1.34 -2.26
C MET A 45 0.23 -0.11 -1.38
N GLN A 46 1.05 -0.23 -0.33
CA GLN A 46 1.53 0.93 0.43
C GLN A 46 2.38 1.85 -0.46
N ALA A 47 3.30 1.30 -1.24
CA ALA A 47 4.12 2.08 -2.16
C ALA A 47 3.27 2.83 -3.21
N TYR A 48 2.23 2.19 -3.76
CA TYR A 48 1.28 2.87 -4.64
C TYR A 48 0.51 3.99 -3.95
N ALA A 49 0.09 3.77 -2.70
CA ALA A 49 -0.59 4.81 -1.91
C ALA A 49 0.31 6.03 -1.71
N GLU A 50 1.56 5.82 -1.30
CA GLU A 50 2.54 6.88 -1.09
C GLU A 50 2.93 7.60 -2.39
N TYR A 51 3.12 6.86 -3.48
CA TYR A 51 3.40 7.42 -4.80
C TYR A 51 2.28 8.35 -5.30
N HIS A 52 1.02 7.91 -5.23
CA HIS A 52 -0.09 8.77 -5.66
C HIS A 52 -0.32 9.95 -4.69
N GLN A 53 -0.03 9.76 -3.41
CA GLN A 53 -0.11 10.84 -2.42
C GLN A 53 1.02 11.86 -2.58
N SER A 54 2.21 11.46 -3.03
CA SER A 54 3.33 12.37 -3.33
C SER A 54 3.00 13.26 -4.54
N ILE A 55 2.33 12.72 -5.56
CA ILE A 55 1.80 13.51 -6.69
C ILE A 55 0.80 14.57 -6.21
N LEU A 56 -0.07 14.24 -5.27
CA LEU A 56 -1.00 15.20 -4.67
C LEU A 56 -0.25 16.29 -3.88
N ALA A 57 0.77 15.91 -3.10
CA ALA A 57 1.60 16.85 -2.35
C ALA A 57 2.31 17.84 -3.30
N LYS A 58 2.86 17.34 -4.42
CA LYS A 58 3.43 18.17 -5.50
C LYS A 58 2.43 19.17 -6.05
N GLN A 59 1.21 18.73 -6.37
CA GLN A 59 0.15 19.61 -6.88
C GLN A 59 -0.21 20.73 -5.89
N GLN A 60 -0.05 20.48 -4.58
CA GLN A 60 -0.23 21.45 -3.50
C GLN A 60 1.03 22.28 -3.19
N LYS A 61 2.10 22.13 -3.98
CA LYS A 61 3.43 22.76 -3.77
C LYS A 61 4.09 22.37 -2.44
N LYS A 62 3.70 21.24 -1.86
CA LYS A 62 4.29 20.66 -0.65
C LYS A 62 5.46 19.75 -1.02
N PHE A 63 6.51 20.32 -1.59
CA PHE A 63 7.64 19.55 -2.14
C PHE A 63 8.39 18.72 -1.09
N GLY A 64 8.44 19.20 0.17
CA GLY A 64 9.02 18.41 1.26
C GLY A 64 8.23 17.13 1.56
N GLU A 65 6.89 17.18 1.45
CA GLU A 65 6.03 16.01 1.61
C GLU A 65 6.11 15.08 0.38
N GLU A 66 6.27 15.62 -0.83
CA GLU A 66 6.52 14.80 -2.04
C GLU A 66 7.79 13.96 -1.88
N ILE A 67 8.90 14.56 -1.45
CA ILE A 67 10.18 13.86 -1.29
C ILE A 67 10.12 12.85 -0.14
N ALA A 68 9.44 13.16 0.95
CA ALA A 68 9.35 12.25 2.10
C ALA A 68 8.50 10.99 1.82
N ARG A 69 7.59 11.06 0.84
CA ARG A 69 6.71 9.94 0.44
C ARG A 69 7.28 9.11 -0.71
N LEU A 70 8.30 9.60 -1.42
CA LEU A 70 9.00 8.89 -2.49
C LEU A 70 10.22 8.15 -1.94
#